data_AF-A0A8I3A4Y8-F1
#
_entry.id   AF-A0A8I3A4Y8-F1
#
_cell.length_a   1.000
_cell.length_b   1.000
_cell.length_c   1.000
_cell.angle_alpha   90.00
_cell.angle_beta   90.00
_cell.angle_gamma   90.00
#
_symmetry.space_group_name_H-M   'P 1'
#
loop_
_entity.id
_entity.type
_entity.pdbx_description
1 polymer ?
#
loop_
_entity_poly.entity_id
_entity_poly.type
_entity_poly.pdbx_seq_one_letter_code
_entity_poly.pdbx_strand_id
1 'polypeptide(L)'
;MHARTKVSLSWLSGVHNFEVKVLAELVVVSQTLDVGSGKTTRTLDASAAVKRVGSGPIELWLSYIAQVDTYGVATSLCRLLFEKAKVNDTLLFMTILSTDLKALRRRGYNVDKILK
;
A
#
# COMPACT_ATOMS: atom_id res chain seq x y z
N MET A 1 7.52 -20.30 -0.94
CA MET A 1 7.14 -19.82 0.41
C MET A 1 6.41 -18.49 0.28
N HIS A 2 5.09 -18.50 0.49
CA HIS A 2 4.25 -17.30 0.50
C HIS A 2 4.60 -16.40 1.68
N ALA A 3 4.54 -15.08 1.50
CA ALA A 3 4.79 -14.14 2.58
C ALA A 3 3.68 -14.25 3.63
N ARG A 4 4.07 -14.33 4.91
CA ARG A 4 3.12 -14.37 6.02
C ARG A 4 2.39 -13.04 6.11
N THR A 5 1.06 -13.07 6.20
CA THR A 5 0.26 -11.85 6.31
C THR A 5 0.30 -11.31 7.73
N LYS A 6 0.38 -9.98 7.87
CA LYS A 6 0.31 -9.27 9.16
C LYS A 6 -1.11 -9.21 9.72
N VAL A 7 -2.11 -9.37 8.86
CA VAL A 7 -3.54 -9.38 9.19
C VAL A 7 -4.23 -10.50 8.44
N SER A 8 -5.30 -11.05 8.99
CA SER A 8 -6.14 -12.02 8.26
C SER A 8 -7.03 -11.29 7.26
N LEU A 9 -7.47 -12.01 6.21
CA LEU A 9 -8.45 -11.49 5.26
C LEU A 9 -9.77 -11.13 5.96
N SER A 10 -10.19 -11.91 6.96
CA SER A 10 -11.39 -11.64 7.75
C SER A 10 -11.30 -10.32 8.52
N TRP A 11 -10.13 -10.03 9.09
CA TRP A 11 -9.89 -8.75 9.75
C TRP A 11 -9.89 -7.61 8.73
N LEU A 12 -9.17 -7.75 7.61
CA LEU A 12 -9.08 -6.72 6.58
C LEU A 12 -10.45 -6.35 5.99
N SER A 13 -11.34 -7.33 5.88
CA SER A 13 -12.71 -7.15 5.34
C SER A 13 -13.68 -6.55 6.36
N GLY A 14 -13.24 -6.33 7.60
CA GLY A 14 -14.06 -5.70 8.63
C GLY A 14 -14.31 -4.22 8.34
N VAL A 15 -15.45 -3.71 8.79
CA VAL A 15 -15.83 -2.31 8.62
C VAL A 15 -14.76 -1.42 9.27
N HIS A 16 -14.32 -0.38 8.54
CA HIS A 16 -13.28 0.56 8.96
C HIS A 16 -11.87 -0.01 9.17
N ASN A 17 -11.60 -1.31 8.91
CA ASN A 17 -10.25 -1.87 9.11
C ASN A 17 -9.28 -1.52 7.97
N PHE A 18 -9.81 -1.16 6.81
CA PHE A 18 -9.06 -0.64 5.68
C PHE A 18 -9.76 0.61 5.12
N GLU A 19 -9.09 1.75 5.18
CA GLU A 19 -9.61 3.03 4.71
C GLU A 19 -8.70 3.63 3.63
N VAL A 20 -9.29 4.16 2.56
CA VAL A 20 -8.56 4.86 1.50
C VAL A 20 -8.92 6.34 1.57
N LYS A 21 -7.90 7.22 1.66
CA LYS A 21 -8.05 8.67 1.71
C LYS A 21 -7.31 9.28 0.52
N VAL A 22 -8.00 10.11 -0.26
CA VAL A 22 -7.40 10.83 -1.39
C VAL A 22 -7.17 12.28 -0.96
N LEU A 23 -5.94 12.76 -1.13
CA LEU A 23 -5.47 14.06 -0.67
C LEU A 23 -4.85 14.83 -1.85
N ALA A 24 -4.79 16.16 -1.75
CA ALA A 24 -4.15 17.00 -2.75
C ALA A 24 -2.66 16.71 -2.83
N GLU A 25 -1.96 16.95 -1.72
CA GLU A 25 -0.53 16.76 -1.61
C GLU A 25 -0.23 15.71 -0.54
N LEU A 26 0.75 14.86 -0.82
CA LEU A 26 1.24 13.87 0.14
C LEU A 26 2.73 14.07 0.35
N VAL A 27 3.04 14.32 1.61
CA VAL A 27 4.38 14.56 2.09
C VAL A 27 4.73 13.45 3.08
N VAL A 28 5.63 12.54 2.69
CA VAL A 28 6.07 11.46 3.57
C VAL A 28 7.31 11.93 4.32
N VAL A 29 7.17 11.97 5.64
CA VAL A 29 8.26 12.34 6.54
C VAL A 29 8.94 11.07 7.04
N SER A 30 10.12 10.78 6.50
CA SER A 30 10.98 9.70 6.98
C SER A 30 11.92 10.24 8.06
N GLN A 31 11.83 9.69 9.26
CA GLN A 31 12.76 10.00 10.34
C GLN A 31 13.91 8.98 10.30
N THR A 32 15.08 9.44 9.89
CA THR A 32 16.32 8.68 10.05
C THR A 32 16.88 9.01 11.43
N LEU A 33 16.85 8.04 12.35
CA LEU A 33 17.52 8.13 13.64
C LEU A 33 19.02 7.98 13.40
N ASP A 34 19.73 9.10 13.42
CA ASP A 34 21.19 9.10 13.44
C ASP A 34 21.66 8.85 14.87
N VAL A 35 22.45 7.80 15.07
CA VAL A 35 23.00 7.41 16.38
C VAL A 35 24.15 8.37 16.69
N GLY A 36 23.81 9.57 17.16
CA GLY A 36 24.78 10.62 17.49
C GLY A 36 24.22 12.02 17.30
N SER A 37 23.35 12.45 18.22
CA SER A 37 23.04 13.88 18.46
C SER A 37 22.35 14.70 17.36
N GLY A 38 21.48 14.12 16.53
CA GLY A 38 20.59 14.90 15.66
C GLY A 38 19.40 14.09 15.11
N LYS A 39 18.17 14.60 15.23
CA LYS A 39 17.01 14.04 14.52
C LYS A 39 17.01 14.59 13.08
N THR A 40 17.51 13.81 12.12
CA THR A 40 17.45 14.20 10.70
C THR A 40 16.12 13.75 10.10
N THR A 41 15.28 14.74 9.80
CA THR A 41 13.98 14.54 9.18
C THR A 41 14.12 14.71 7.66
N ARG A 42 13.83 13.66 6.89
CA ARG A 42 13.80 13.72 5.42
C ARG A 42 12.37 13.70 4.94
N THR A 43 11.98 14.78 4.28
CA THR A 43 10.68 14.96 3.64
C THR A 43 10.78 14.53 2.18
N LEU A 44 9.91 13.63 1.74
CA LEU A 44 9.84 13.17 0.36
C LEU A 44 8.42 13.34 -0.16
N ASP A 45 8.29 13.93 -1.35
CA ASP A 45 7.03 13.94 -2.08
C ASP A 45 6.66 12.50 -2.43
N ALA A 46 5.42 12.12 -2.16
CA ALA A 46 4.94 10.77 -2.42
C ALA A 46 3.59 10.80 -3.13
N SER A 47 3.43 9.93 -4.11
CA SER A 47 2.12 9.71 -4.76
C SER A 47 1.18 8.83 -3.91
N ALA A 48 1.75 8.05 -3.00
CA ALA A 48 1.02 7.21 -2.06
C ALA A 48 1.79 7.05 -0.75
N ALA A 49 1.05 7.01 0.34
CA ALA A 49 1.55 6.70 1.67
C ALA A 49 0.61 5.72 2.34
N VAL A 50 1.11 4.92 3.28
CA VAL A 50 0.23 4.05 4.05
C VAL A 50 0.59 4.15 5.52
N LYS A 51 -0.44 4.29 6.35
CA LYS A 51 -0.34 4.53 7.78
C LYS A 51 -1.09 3.45 8.53
N ARG A 52 -0.49 2.96 9.61
CA ARG A 52 -1.17 2.13 10.60
C ARG A 52 -0.64 2.50 11.98
N VAL A 53 -1.54 2.82 12.90
CA VAL A 53 -1.19 3.17 14.28
C VAL A 53 -1.51 1.97 15.17
N GLY A 54 -0.46 1.32 15.72
CA GLY A 54 -0.62 0.12 16.55
C GLY A 54 -1.41 -0.99 15.84
N SER A 55 -2.44 -1.52 16.51
CA SER A 55 -3.38 -2.49 15.94
C SER A 55 -4.61 -1.85 15.27
N GLY A 56 -4.60 -0.54 15.08
CA GLY A 56 -5.68 0.21 14.43
C GLY A 56 -5.80 -0.05 12.92
N PRO A 57 -6.70 0.70 12.27
CA PRO A 57 -7.01 0.52 10.85
C PRO A 57 -5.81 0.81 9.95
N ILE A 58 -5.82 0.17 8.80
CA ILE A 58 -4.84 0.43 7.74
C ILE A 58 -5.39 1.56 6.87
N GLU A 59 -4.69 2.68 6.83
CA GLU A 59 -5.06 3.83 6.01
C GLU A 59 -4.13 3.93 4.81
N LEU A 60 -4.66 3.79 3.60
CA LEU A 60 -3.97 4.10 2.35
C LEU A 60 -4.28 5.55 1.97
N TRP A 61 -3.25 6.38 1.87
CA TRP A 61 -3.38 7.75 1.42
C TRP A 61 -2.83 7.87 -0.01
N LEU A 62 -3.60 8.49 -0.91
CA LEU A 62 -3.22 8.71 -2.30
C LEU A 62 -3.22 10.21 -2.61
N SER A 63 -2.24 10.69 -3.37
CA SER A 63 -2.23 12.06 -3.89
C SER A 63 -2.87 12.06 -5.27
N TYR A 64 -3.80 12.99 -5.52
CA TYR A 64 -4.38 13.16 -6.85
C TYR A 64 -3.61 14.16 -7.73
N ILE A 65 -2.72 14.97 -7.14
CA ILE A 65 -1.90 15.95 -7.87
C ILE A 65 -0.62 15.31 -8.40
N ALA A 66 -0.02 14.42 -7.61
CA ALA A 66 1.12 13.64 -8.08
C ALA A 66 0.68 12.58 -9.08
N GLN A 67 1.48 12.34 -10.12
CA GLN A 67 1.28 11.18 -10.99
C GLN A 67 1.32 9.92 -10.12
N VAL A 68 0.22 9.17 -10.10
CA VAL A 68 0.09 7.99 -9.23
C VAL A 68 1.10 6.94 -9.65
N ASP A 69 2.18 6.80 -8.87
CA ASP A 69 3.16 5.74 -9.06
C ASP A 69 2.57 4.43 -8.52
N THR A 70 2.07 3.61 -9.43
CA THR A 70 1.46 2.32 -9.10
C THR A 70 2.47 1.37 -8.42
N TYR A 71 3.77 1.53 -8.69
CA TYR A 71 4.80 0.78 -8.00
C TYR A 71 4.94 1.20 -6.53
N GLY A 72 4.95 2.51 -6.26
CA GLY A 72 4.93 3.08 -4.91
C GLY A 72 3.70 2.66 -4.11
N VAL A 73 2.52 2.65 -4.73
CA VAL A 73 1.26 2.15 -4.14
C VAL A 73 1.39 0.66 -3.78
N ALA A 74 1.78 -0.18 -4.74
CA ALA A 74 1.94 -1.61 -4.54
C ALA A 74 2.95 -1.92 -3.43
N THR A 75 4.11 -1.24 -3.44
CA THR A 75 5.16 -1.40 -2.43
C THR A 75 4.63 -1.07 -1.04
N SER A 76 3.92 0.05 -0.90
CA SER A 76 3.43 0.50 0.39
C SER A 76 2.36 -0.42 0.96
N LEU A 77 1.46 -0.95 0.11
CA LEU A 77 0.49 -1.97 0.50
C LEU A 77 1.16 -3.29 0.91
N CYS A 78 2.11 -3.79 0.12
CA CYS A 78 2.83 -5.03 0.44
C CYS A 78 3.55 -4.95 1.79
N ARG A 79 4.12 -3.79 2.16
CA ARG A 79 4.78 -3.59 3.45
C ARG A 79 3.83 -3.68 4.64
N LEU A 80 2.54 -3.44 4.45
CA LEU A 80 1.53 -3.49 5.51
C LEU A 80 0.75 -4.79 5.58
N LEU A 81 0.50 -5.41 4.42
CA LEU A 81 -0.19 -6.68 4.36
C LEU A 81 0.72 -7.84 4.74
N PHE A 82 2.04 -7.74 4.47
CA PHE A 82 2.98 -8.85 4.66
C PHE A 82 4.07 -8.53 5.69
N GLU A 83 4.50 -9.55 6.45
CA GLU A 83 5.63 -9.47 7.39
C GLU A 83 6.94 -9.14 6.67
N LYS A 84 7.15 -9.76 5.51
CA LYS A 84 8.25 -9.48 4.58
C LYS A 84 7.69 -9.21 3.19
N ALA A 85 7.75 -7.95 2.76
CA ALA A 85 7.45 -7.58 1.38
C ALA A 85 8.62 -8.00 0.48
N LYS A 86 8.38 -8.92 -0.46
CA LYS A 86 9.37 -9.27 -1.49
C LYS A 86 9.10 -8.44 -2.74
N VAL A 87 10.15 -8.14 -3.49
CA VAL A 87 10.05 -7.40 -4.76
C VAL A 87 9.08 -8.09 -5.73
N ASN A 88 9.09 -9.42 -5.80
CA ASN A 88 8.15 -10.17 -6.64
C ASN A 88 6.68 -9.97 -6.25
N ASP A 89 6.38 -9.86 -4.95
CA ASP A 89 5.02 -9.63 -4.47
C ASP A 89 4.57 -8.21 -4.85
N THR A 90 5.46 -7.23 -4.70
CA THR A 90 5.24 -5.84 -5.15
C THR A 90 4.98 -5.78 -6.65
N LEU A 91 5.80 -6.42 -7.48
CA LEU A 91 5.65 -6.41 -8.93
C LEU A 91 4.35 -7.11 -9.37
N LEU A 92 3.98 -8.20 -8.70
CA LEU A 92 2.70 -8.87 -8.93
C LEU A 92 1.53 -7.95 -8.57
N PHE A 93 1.57 -7.30 -7.40
CA PHE A 93 0.53 -6.36 -6.96
C PHE A 93 0.42 -5.16 -7.90
N MET A 94 1.56 -4.57 -8.28
CA MET A 94 1.61 -3.47 -9.24
C MET A 94 0.97 -3.89 -10.56
N THR A 95 1.31 -5.08 -11.06
CA THR A 95 0.72 -5.61 -12.31
C THR A 95 -0.78 -5.78 -12.18
N ILE A 96 -1.29 -6.28 -11.05
CA ILE A 96 -2.73 -6.41 -10.82
C ILE A 96 -3.42 -5.04 -10.79
N LEU A 97 -2.82 -4.05 -10.11
CA LEU A 97 -3.35 -2.70 -10.01
C LEU A 97 -3.33 -1.93 -11.35
N SER A 98 -2.35 -2.19 -12.21
CA SER A 98 -2.21 -1.53 -13.51
C SER A 98 -2.90 -2.25 -14.66
N THR A 99 -3.32 -3.51 -14.46
CA THR A 99 -3.99 -4.30 -15.50
C THR A 99 -5.49 -4.02 -15.49
N ASP A 100 -6.07 -3.88 -16.67
CA ASP A 100 -7.52 -3.73 -16.82
C ASP A 100 -8.29 -5.00 -16.38
N LEU A 101 -9.52 -4.80 -15.92
CA LEU A 101 -10.37 -5.89 -15.42
C LEU A 101 -10.63 -6.97 -16.49
N LYS A 102 -10.69 -6.61 -17.79
CA LYS A 102 -10.92 -7.59 -18.87
C LYS A 102 -9.72 -8.51 -19.04
N ALA A 103 -8.50 -7.98 -18.97
CA ALA A 103 -7.27 -8.75 -18.99
C ALA A 103 -7.08 -9.58 -17.72
N LEU A 104 -7.46 -9.07 -16.55
CA LEU A 104 -7.51 -9.86 -15.31
C LEU A 104 -8.47 -11.06 -15.44
N ARG A 105 -9.68 -10.85 -15.98
CA ARG A 105 -10.64 -11.95 -16.23
C ARG A 105 -10.06 -13.02 -17.14
N ARG A 106 -9.38 -12.62 -18.22
CA ARG A 106 -8.70 -13.55 -19.15
C ARG A 106 -7.56 -14.33 -18.49
N ARG A 107 -6.88 -13.74 -17.50
CA ARG A 107 -5.84 -14.39 -16.68
C ARG A 107 -6.42 -15.30 -15.57
N GLY A 108 -7.75 -15.45 -15.49
CA GLY A 108 -8.43 -16.32 -14.54
C GLY A 108 -8.72 -15.68 -13.18
N TYR A 109 -8.54 -14.36 -13.03
CA TYR A 109 -8.93 -13.66 -11.80
C TYR A 109 -10.45 -13.54 -11.69
N ASN A 110 -10.97 -13.68 -10.47
CA ASN A 110 -12.39 -13.49 -10.18
C ASN A 110 -12.71 -11.99 -10.06
N VAL A 111 -12.96 -11.36 -11.21
CA VAL A 111 -13.26 -9.94 -11.33
C VAL A 111 -14.60 -9.57 -10.68
N ASP A 112 -15.55 -10.50 -10.64
CA ASP A 112 -16.87 -10.26 -10.04
C ASP A 112 -16.78 -10.03 -8.52
N LYS A 113 -15.72 -10.54 -7.87
CA LYS A 113 -15.42 -10.22 -6.46
C LYS A 113 -14.75 -8.85 -6.25
N ILE A 114 -14.19 -8.25 -7.30
CA ILE A 114 -13.51 -6.94 -7.23
C ILE A 114 -14.52 -5.80 -7.43
N LEU A 115 -15.55 -6.03 -8.24
CA LEU A 115 -16.60 -5.04 -8.56
C LEU A 115 -17.78 -5.01 -7.58
N LYS A 116 -17.79 -5.88 -6.57
CA LYS A 116 -18.80 -5.94 -5.52
C LYS A 116 -18.43 -5.03 -4.37
#